data_AF-A0A199UT89-F1
#
_entry.id   AF-A0A199UT89-F1
#
_cell.length_a   1.000
_cell.length_b   1.000
_cell.length_c   1.000
_cell.angle_alpha   90.00
_cell.angle_beta   90.00
_cell.angle_gamma   90.00
#
_symmetry.space_group_name_H-M   'P 1'
#
loop_
_entity.id
_entity.type
_entity.pdbx_description
1 polymer ?
#
loop_
_entity_poly.entity_id
_entity_poly.type
_entity_poly.pdbx_seq_one_letter_code
_entity_poly.pdbx_strand_id
1 'polypeptide(L)'
;AHGFLGLFSDAAPCPDPATVAVEFDTSLDPLLRDIDDNHVGVDAGAIFSAAAAPARDAGVDLKEGVPMTAWVDYQASRKTLRVWLGYSRSRPPRPLLVARLDLSALLREFMYVGFSASNGRGAALHLVDSWSFRTFGFSSSSPSAPPPPSSPADANDSSSGSGSDELRNSGDEITPPPRQRPCLPRLGPVIGGIAVVLFLIATSTTVTLWWRFRWNCDCGDCDCGGDEEAAAPRAEHAAR
;
A
#
# COMPACT_ATOMS: atom_id res chain seq x y z
N ALA A 1 -6.99 0.58 10.22
CA ALA A 1 -6.95 1.15 8.86
C ALA A 1 -8.00 0.47 8.01
N HIS A 2 -8.63 1.23 7.13
CA HIS A 2 -9.67 0.79 6.22
C HIS A 2 -9.22 1.15 4.80
N GLY A 3 -9.74 0.49 3.75
CA GLY A 3 -9.44 0.87 2.36
C GLY A 3 -8.23 0.19 1.71
N PHE A 4 -7.51 -0.70 2.41
CA PHE A 4 -6.36 -1.42 1.81
C PHE A 4 -6.78 -2.68 1.01
N LEU A 5 -8.09 -2.90 0.87
CA LEU A 5 -8.72 -3.96 0.08
C LEU A 5 -8.27 -5.39 0.41
N GLY A 6 -7.59 -5.60 1.55
CA GLY A 6 -6.97 -6.87 1.90
C GLY A 6 -5.74 -7.23 1.05
N LEU A 7 -5.20 -6.28 0.29
CA LEU A 7 -4.10 -6.48 -0.67
C LEU A 7 -2.79 -5.82 -0.22
N PHE A 8 -2.88 -4.67 0.46
CA PHE A 8 -1.70 -3.88 0.84
C PHE A 8 -1.60 -3.75 2.36
N SER A 9 -0.37 -3.58 2.86
CA SER A 9 -0.12 -3.34 4.28
C SER A 9 0.20 -1.87 4.53
N ASP A 10 -0.41 -1.27 5.55
CA ASP A 10 -0.12 0.09 6.04
C ASP A 10 1.38 0.32 6.32
N ALA A 11 2.10 -0.77 6.62
CA ALA A 11 3.48 -0.76 7.07
C ALA A 11 4.52 -0.75 5.94
N ALA A 12 4.13 -0.90 4.67
CA ALA A 12 5.09 -1.02 3.58
C ALA A 12 5.49 0.36 3.02
N PRO A 13 6.72 0.86 3.29
CA PRO A 13 7.18 2.14 2.73
C PRO A 13 7.50 2.02 1.24
N CYS A 14 7.51 0.80 0.71
CA CYS A 14 7.92 0.46 -0.64
C CYS A 14 6.84 -0.42 -1.28
N PRO A 15 6.63 -0.31 -2.60
CA PRO A 15 5.69 -1.15 -3.31
C PRO A 15 6.02 -2.63 -3.06
N ASP A 16 5.03 -3.48 -2.82
CA ASP A 16 5.17 -4.91 -3.04
C ASP A 16 5.03 -5.14 -4.55
N PRO A 17 6.12 -5.23 -5.32
CA PRO A 17 6.03 -5.31 -6.76
C PRO A 17 5.17 -6.49 -7.21
N ALA A 18 5.00 -7.53 -6.37
CA ALA A 18 4.23 -8.71 -6.68
C ALA A 18 2.71 -8.50 -6.74
N THR A 19 2.16 -7.37 -6.31
CA THR A 19 0.70 -7.15 -6.32
C THR A 19 0.31 -6.06 -7.31
N VAL A 20 -0.56 -6.40 -8.26
CA VAL A 20 -1.20 -5.44 -9.17
C VAL A 20 -2.71 -5.66 -9.09
N ALA A 21 -3.47 -4.59 -8.91
CA ALA A 21 -4.92 -4.65 -8.81
C ALA A 21 -5.59 -3.64 -9.73
N VAL A 22 -6.82 -3.97 -10.13
CA VAL A 22 -7.78 -2.99 -10.63
C VAL A 22 -8.81 -2.86 -9.53
N GLU A 23 -8.89 -1.69 -8.91
CA GLU A 23 -9.81 -1.41 -7.82
C GLU A 23 -11.09 -0.75 -8.32
N PHE A 24 -12.19 -1.00 -7.61
CA PHE A 24 -13.47 -0.35 -7.78
C PHE A 24 -13.83 0.23 -6.42
N ASP A 25 -13.36 1.45 -6.16
CA ASP A 25 -13.48 2.07 -4.84
C ASP A 25 -14.75 2.93 -4.73
N THR A 26 -15.43 2.74 -3.61
CA THR A 26 -16.73 3.34 -3.27
C THR A 26 -16.60 4.36 -2.13
N SER A 27 -15.39 4.61 -1.66
CA SER A 27 -15.09 5.53 -0.56
C SER A 27 -14.00 6.51 -0.99
N LEU A 28 -14.05 7.71 -0.41
CA LEU A 28 -12.99 8.70 -0.53
C LEU A 28 -12.15 8.69 0.75
N ASP A 29 -10.91 8.25 0.66
CA ASP A 29 -9.87 8.43 1.67
C ASP A 29 -8.76 9.36 1.11
N PRO A 30 -8.75 10.64 1.53
CA PRO A 30 -7.71 11.58 1.11
C PRO A 30 -6.29 11.17 1.49
N LEU A 31 -6.09 10.30 2.49
CA LEU A 31 -4.78 9.78 2.86
C LEU A 31 -4.27 8.73 1.86
N LEU A 32 -5.19 8.03 1.18
CA LEU A 32 -4.91 7.08 0.10
C LEU A 32 -4.86 7.74 -1.28
N ARG A 33 -5.16 9.06 -1.34
CA ARG A 33 -5.13 9.90 -2.56
C ARG A 33 -6.22 9.54 -3.57
N ASP A 34 -7.34 9.05 -3.07
CA ASP A 34 -8.51 8.77 -3.88
C ASP A 34 -8.99 10.05 -4.57
N ILE A 35 -9.38 9.92 -5.83
CA ILE A 35 -9.78 11.06 -6.67
C ILE A 35 -11.23 11.49 -6.39
N ASP A 36 -12.08 10.56 -5.97
CA ASP A 36 -13.43 10.75 -5.46
C ASP A 36 -13.92 9.46 -4.77
N ASP A 37 -15.17 9.43 -4.33
CA ASP A 37 -15.80 8.30 -3.64
C ASP A 37 -16.48 7.29 -4.59
N ASN A 38 -16.15 7.32 -5.89
CA ASN A 38 -16.74 6.48 -6.92
C ASN A 38 -15.78 6.36 -8.12
N HIS A 39 -14.67 5.63 -7.94
CA HIS A 39 -13.61 5.56 -8.95
C HIS A 39 -13.14 4.14 -9.25
N VAL A 40 -12.50 4.01 -10.41
CA VAL A 40 -11.74 2.83 -10.83
C VAL A 40 -10.27 3.19 -10.84
N GLY A 41 -9.46 2.37 -10.19
CA GLY A 41 -8.03 2.56 -10.04
C GLY A 41 -7.20 1.40 -10.57
N VAL A 42 -5.92 1.65 -10.83
CA VAL A 42 -4.92 0.62 -11.15
C VAL A 42 -3.78 0.75 -10.16
N ASP A 43 -3.71 -0.20 -9.24
CA ASP A 43 -2.72 -0.26 -8.19
C ASP A 43 -1.52 -1.09 -8.62
N ALA A 44 -0.33 -0.58 -8.41
CA ALA A 44 0.92 -1.23 -8.79
C ALA A 44 1.87 -1.30 -7.59
N GLY A 45 1.69 -2.35 -6.79
CA GLY A 45 2.43 -2.64 -5.58
C GLY A 45 2.12 -1.77 -4.37
N ALA A 46 1.22 -0.80 -4.49
CA ALA A 46 0.72 0.02 -3.39
C ALA A 46 -0.73 0.41 -3.67
N ILE A 47 -1.48 0.71 -2.61
CA ILE A 47 -2.86 1.23 -2.66
C ILE A 47 -2.96 2.62 -3.31
N PHE A 48 -1.83 3.28 -3.56
CA PHE A 48 -1.82 4.53 -4.31
C PHE A 48 -1.91 4.22 -5.80
N SER A 49 -3.12 4.35 -6.34
CA SER A 49 -3.42 4.17 -7.77
C SER A 49 -2.39 4.83 -8.69
N ALA A 50 -1.75 4.03 -9.56
CA ALA A 50 -0.85 4.51 -10.60
C ALA A 50 -1.59 5.25 -11.72
N ALA A 51 -2.87 4.91 -11.91
CA ALA A 51 -3.82 5.63 -12.74
C ALA A 51 -5.22 5.41 -12.18
N ALA A 52 -6.07 6.44 -12.22
CA ALA A 52 -7.46 6.34 -11.77
C ALA A 52 -8.38 7.18 -12.66
N ALA A 53 -9.66 6.81 -12.71
CA ALA A 53 -10.70 7.56 -13.40
C ALA A 53 -12.04 7.49 -12.63
N PRO A 54 -12.82 8.58 -12.56
CA PRO A 54 -14.15 8.56 -11.97
C PRO A 54 -15.06 7.56 -12.70
N ALA A 55 -15.73 6.66 -11.99
CA ALA A 55 -16.64 5.69 -12.60
C ALA A 55 -17.84 6.39 -13.30
N ARG A 56 -18.20 7.59 -12.84
CA ARG A 56 -19.22 8.45 -13.48
C ARG A 56 -18.89 8.80 -14.94
N ASP A 57 -17.62 8.77 -15.34
CA ASP A 57 -17.23 9.04 -16.74
C ASP A 57 -17.63 7.87 -17.67
N ALA A 58 -17.88 6.68 -17.11
CA ALA A 58 -18.54 5.57 -17.78
C ALA A 58 -20.07 5.56 -17.58
N GLY A 59 -20.63 6.58 -16.92
CA GLY A 59 -22.04 6.63 -16.54
C GLY A 59 -22.39 5.65 -15.42
N VAL A 60 -21.43 5.32 -14.55
CA VAL A 60 -21.60 4.30 -13.50
C VAL A 60 -21.40 4.90 -12.11
N ASP A 61 -22.35 4.61 -11.23
CA ASP A 61 -22.23 4.67 -9.77
C ASP A 61 -22.03 3.24 -9.21
N LEU A 62 -20.86 3.01 -8.61
CA LEU A 62 -20.47 1.75 -7.99
C LEU A 62 -21.37 1.38 -6.79
N LYS A 63 -22.11 2.35 -6.23
CA LYS A 63 -22.99 2.18 -5.07
C LYS A 63 -24.46 1.94 -5.45
N GLU A 64 -24.80 1.96 -6.74
CA GLU A 64 -26.21 1.89 -7.20
C GLU A 64 -26.87 0.52 -6.92
N GLY A 65 -26.09 -0.53 -6.65
CA GLY A 65 -26.62 -1.86 -6.31
C GLY A 65 -27.20 -2.61 -7.52
N VAL A 66 -26.89 -2.16 -8.73
CA VAL A 66 -27.24 -2.82 -9.98
C VAL A 66 -26.03 -3.58 -10.55
N PRO A 67 -26.24 -4.72 -11.24
CA PRO A 67 -25.15 -5.46 -11.85
C PRO A 67 -24.37 -4.62 -12.85
N MET A 68 -23.05 -4.71 -12.77
CA MET A 68 -22.12 -4.05 -13.68
C MET A 68 -21.11 -5.05 -14.24
N THR A 69 -20.60 -4.74 -15.43
CA THR A 69 -19.60 -5.55 -16.12
C THR A 69 -18.33 -4.72 -16.28
N ALA A 70 -17.20 -5.30 -15.87
CA ALA A 70 -15.89 -4.74 -16.09
C ALA A 70 -15.08 -5.63 -17.04
N TRP A 71 -14.23 -4.99 -17.85
CA TRP A 71 -13.27 -5.70 -18.69
C TRP A 71 -11.89 -5.14 -18.42
N VAL A 72 -10.91 -6.03 -18.27
CA VAL A 72 -9.52 -5.68 -18.06
C VAL A 72 -8.69 -6.38 -19.11
N ASP A 73 -8.04 -5.60 -19.98
CA ASP A 73 -7.14 -6.12 -20.99
C ASP A 73 -5.74 -5.56 -20.77
N TYR A 74 -4.74 -6.44 -20.70
CA TYR A 74 -3.33 -6.06 -20.73
C TYR A 74 -2.69 -6.44 -22.06
N GLN A 75 -2.00 -5.48 -22.68
CA GLN A 75 -1.25 -5.68 -23.91
C GLN A 75 0.25 -5.54 -23.66
N ALA A 76 0.93 -6.69 -23.53
CA ALA A 76 2.35 -6.76 -23.16
C ALA A 76 3.27 -5.97 -24.12
N SER A 77 3.06 -6.08 -25.43
CA SER A 77 3.86 -5.37 -26.44
C SER A 77 3.80 -3.85 -26.32
N ARG A 78 2.73 -3.31 -25.73
CA ARG A 78 2.54 -1.88 -25.49
C ARG A 78 2.66 -1.48 -24.03
N LYS A 79 2.90 -2.45 -23.12
CA LYS A 79 2.94 -2.23 -21.67
C LYS A 79 1.74 -1.39 -21.20
N THR A 80 0.55 -1.77 -21.65
CA THR A 80 -0.67 -0.97 -21.47
C THR A 80 -1.78 -1.85 -20.92
N LEU A 81 -2.32 -1.47 -19.77
CA LEU A 81 -3.53 -2.02 -19.17
C LEU A 81 -4.71 -1.09 -19.48
N ARG A 82 -5.83 -1.65 -19.91
CA ARG A 82 -7.07 -0.91 -20.18
C ARG A 82 -8.21 -1.50 -19.39
N VAL A 83 -9.02 -0.61 -18.81
CA VAL A 83 -10.22 -0.98 -18.05
C VAL A 83 -11.44 -0.36 -18.71
N TRP A 84 -12.47 -1.17 -18.91
CA TRP A 84 -13.81 -0.73 -19.31
C TRP A 84 -14.78 -1.07 -18.19
N LEU A 85 -15.81 -0.24 -18.03
CA LEU A 85 -16.85 -0.42 -17.03
C LEU A 85 -18.20 0.01 -17.64
N GLY A 86 -19.29 -0.67 -17.26
CA GLY A 86 -20.65 -0.27 -17.63
C GLY A 86 -21.71 -1.20 -17.04
N TYR A 87 -22.97 -0.76 -17.07
CA TYR A 87 -24.13 -1.60 -16.68
C TYR A 87 -24.54 -2.61 -17.74
N SER A 88 -24.11 -2.41 -18.99
CA SER A 88 -24.36 -3.35 -20.08
C SER A 88 -23.39 -4.54 -20.01
N ARG A 89 -23.83 -5.71 -20.51
CA ARG A 89 -22.95 -6.87 -20.77
C ARG A 89 -22.11 -6.71 -22.04
N SER A 90 -22.36 -5.67 -22.84
CA SER A 90 -21.56 -5.34 -24.02
C SER A 90 -20.45 -4.36 -23.66
N ARG A 91 -19.22 -4.67 -24.06
CA ARG A 91 -18.06 -3.82 -23.79
C ARG A 91 -18.21 -2.44 -24.45
N PRO A 92 -18.08 -1.33 -23.71
CA PRO A 92 -18.08 0.01 -24.28
C PRO A 92 -16.98 0.19 -25.35
N PRO A 93 -17.17 1.08 -26.35
CA PRO A 93 -16.21 1.27 -27.44
C PRO A 93 -14.89 1.91 -26.99
N ARG A 94 -14.88 2.64 -25.87
CA ARG A 94 -13.70 3.29 -25.31
C ARG A 94 -13.45 2.81 -23.88
N PRO A 95 -12.19 2.58 -23.48
CA PRO A 95 -11.86 2.28 -22.11
C PRO A 95 -12.16 3.48 -21.21
N LEU A 96 -12.58 3.21 -19.99
CA LEU A 96 -12.67 4.20 -18.92
C LEU A 96 -11.26 4.64 -18.50
N LEU A 97 -10.35 3.68 -18.35
CA LEU A 97 -9.00 3.92 -17.83
C LEU A 97 -7.94 3.24 -18.72
N VAL A 98 -6.84 3.94 -18.95
CA VAL A 98 -5.66 3.42 -19.66
C VAL A 98 -4.41 3.71 -18.83
N ALA A 99 -3.78 2.65 -18.33
CA ALA A 99 -2.55 2.73 -17.56
C ALA A 99 -1.36 2.21 -18.37
N ARG A 100 -0.28 2.98 -18.46
CA ARG A 100 1.00 2.53 -19.03
C ARG A 100 1.84 1.91 -17.93
N LEU A 101 1.86 0.59 -17.87
CA LEU A 101 2.48 -0.19 -16.81
C LEU A 101 3.20 -1.41 -17.39
N ASP A 102 4.44 -1.65 -16.96
CA ASP A 102 5.20 -2.83 -17.33
C ASP A 102 5.01 -3.94 -16.30
N LEU A 103 4.09 -4.87 -16.58
CA LEU A 103 3.82 -5.99 -15.67
C LEU A 103 5.01 -6.92 -15.47
N SER A 104 5.97 -6.98 -16.41
CA SER A 104 7.16 -7.83 -16.25
C SER A 104 8.11 -7.36 -15.17
N ALA A 105 8.05 -6.07 -14.81
CA ALA A 105 8.83 -5.49 -13.73
C ALA A 105 8.16 -5.63 -12.35
N LEU A 106 6.90 -6.08 -12.33
CA LEU A 106 6.07 -6.16 -11.12
C LEU A 106 5.80 -7.62 -10.77
N LEU A 107 5.29 -8.38 -11.73
CA LEU A 107 4.89 -9.75 -11.52
C LEU A 107 6.08 -10.71 -11.50
N ARG A 108 5.97 -11.74 -10.67
CA ARG A 108 6.88 -12.89 -10.65
C ARG A 108 6.45 -13.89 -11.73
N GLU A 109 7.27 -14.91 -11.96
CA GLU A 109 7.00 -15.95 -12.96
C GLU A 109 5.64 -16.65 -12.74
N PHE A 110 5.33 -16.95 -11.47
CA PHE A 110 4.06 -17.56 -11.06
C PHE A 110 3.29 -16.62 -10.15
N MET A 111 2.04 -16.36 -10.52
CA MET A 111 1.14 -15.44 -9.83
C MET A 111 -0.24 -16.07 -9.66
N TYR A 112 -0.97 -15.63 -8.64
CA TYR A 112 -2.38 -15.92 -8.48
C TYR A 112 -3.21 -14.75 -9.00
N VAL A 113 -4.39 -15.05 -9.53
CA VAL A 113 -5.38 -14.06 -9.93
C VAL A 113 -6.70 -14.38 -9.24
N GLY A 114 -7.40 -13.35 -8.79
CA GLY A 114 -8.65 -13.50 -8.06
C GLY A 114 -9.24 -12.14 -7.69
N PHE A 115 -10.11 -12.17 -6.68
CA PHE A 115 -10.79 -10.99 -6.18
C PHE A 115 -10.50 -10.82 -4.69
N SER A 116 -10.44 -9.57 -4.26
CA SER A 116 -10.41 -9.21 -2.85
C SER A 116 -11.36 -8.04 -2.65
N ALA A 117 -11.89 -7.92 -1.43
CA ALA A 117 -12.79 -6.83 -1.07
C ALA A 117 -12.66 -6.55 0.43
N SER A 118 -12.98 -5.32 0.81
CA SER A 118 -13.06 -4.93 2.22
C SER A 118 -14.18 -3.93 2.39
N ASN A 119 -14.75 -3.88 3.60
CA ASN A 119 -15.62 -2.79 3.99
C ASN A 119 -14.81 -1.80 4.82
N GLY A 120 -14.94 -0.52 4.47
CA GLY A 120 -14.41 0.57 5.27
C GLY A 120 -15.38 0.97 6.37
N ARG A 121 -15.69 2.26 6.46
CA ARG A 121 -16.79 2.74 7.30
C ARG A 121 -18.12 2.38 6.65
N GLY A 122 -18.89 1.51 7.29
CA GLY A 122 -20.20 1.05 6.79
C GLY A 122 -20.18 -0.43 6.40
N ALA A 123 -21.14 -0.83 5.55
CA ALA A 123 -21.27 -2.19 5.08
C ALA A 123 -21.70 -2.21 3.62
N ALA A 124 -21.06 -3.06 2.83
CA ALA A 124 -21.43 -3.36 1.45
C ALA A 124 -21.30 -4.88 1.19
N LEU A 125 -22.05 -5.35 0.20
CA LEU A 125 -21.91 -6.70 -0.36
C LEU A 125 -21.08 -6.61 -1.64
N HIS A 126 -20.03 -7.41 -1.72
CA HIS A 126 -19.14 -7.50 -2.87
C HIS A 126 -19.38 -8.85 -3.55
N LEU A 127 -20.16 -8.85 -4.64
CA LEU A 127 -20.62 -10.07 -5.32
C LEU A 127 -20.05 -10.14 -6.74
N VAL A 128 -19.43 -11.27 -7.07
CA VAL A 128 -19.01 -11.61 -8.44
C VAL A 128 -19.98 -12.64 -8.99
N ASP A 129 -20.84 -12.22 -9.92
CA ASP A 129 -21.85 -13.09 -10.55
C ASP A 129 -21.22 -14.09 -11.52
N SER A 130 -20.27 -13.62 -12.34
CA SER A 130 -19.52 -14.47 -13.26
C SER A 130 -18.15 -13.88 -13.54
N TRP A 131 -17.19 -14.74 -13.89
CA TRP A 131 -15.84 -14.34 -14.21
C TRP A 131 -15.23 -15.25 -15.28
N SER A 132 -14.51 -14.64 -16.22
CA SER A 132 -13.71 -15.34 -17.21
C SER A 132 -12.32 -14.73 -17.24
N PHE A 133 -11.29 -15.58 -17.27
CA PHE A 133 -9.91 -15.17 -17.35
C PHE A 133 -9.20 -15.92 -18.47
N ARG A 134 -8.40 -15.21 -19.25
CA ARG A 134 -7.59 -15.80 -20.31
C ARG A 134 -6.27 -15.04 -20.45
N THR A 135 -5.19 -15.80 -20.56
CA THR A 135 -3.87 -15.31 -20.92
C THR A 135 -3.45 -15.93 -22.25
N PHE A 136 -2.52 -15.28 -22.94
CA PHE A 136 -1.97 -15.73 -24.21
C PHE A 136 -0.44 -15.63 -24.13
N GLY A 137 0.28 -16.51 -24.81
CA GLY A 137 1.75 -16.46 -24.86
C GLY A 137 2.47 -17.57 -24.09
N PHE A 138 1.74 -18.48 -23.45
CA PHE A 138 2.32 -19.75 -23.01
C PHE A 138 2.24 -20.72 -24.18
N SER A 139 3.34 -20.92 -24.92
CA SER A 139 3.50 -22.16 -25.69
C SER A 139 3.33 -23.29 -24.68
N SER A 140 2.33 -24.14 -24.85
CA SER A 140 2.12 -25.27 -23.96
C SER A 140 3.29 -26.23 -24.13
N SER A 141 4.38 -26.03 -23.39
CA SER A 141 5.25 -27.14 -23.05
C SER A 141 4.51 -27.96 -22.01
N SER A 142 3.46 -28.67 -22.45
CA SER A 142 3.06 -29.87 -21.73
C SER A 142 4.34 -30.70 -21.66
N PRO A 143 4.84 -31.11 -20.48
CA PRO A 143 5.80 -32.18 -20.43
C PRO A 143 5.06 -33.35 -21.07
N SER A 144 5.41 -33.70 -22.30
CA SER A 144 5.00 -34.96 -22.89
C SER A 144 5.41 -36.01 -21.86
N ALA A 145 4.42 -36.66 -21.25
CA ALA A 145 4.68 -37.76 -20.33
C ALA A 145 5.65 -38.71 -21.03
N PRO A 146 6.73 -39.16 -20.36
CA PRO A 146 7.65 -40.09 -20.99
C PRO A 146 6.84 -41.31 -21.46
N PRO A 147 7.12 -41.83 -22.67
CA PRO A 147 6.45 -43.05 -23.12
C PRO A 147 6.68 -44.16 -22.08
N PRO A 148 5.68 -45.04 -21.83
CA PRO A 148 5.84 -46.13 -20.88
C PRO A 148 7.06 -46.98 -21.26
N PRO A 149 7.82 -47.50 -20.28
CA PRO A 149 9.04 -48.23 -20.56
C PRO A 149 8.74 -49.48 -21.39
N SER A 150 9.28 -49.53 -22.60
CA SER A 150 9.38 -50.75 -23.39
C SER A 150 10.44 -51.67 -22.78
N SER A 151 10.04 -52.89 -22.42
CA SER A 151 10.93 -53.96 -21.96
C SER A 151 12.07 -54.24 -22.97
N PRO A 152 13.24 -54.70 -22.52
CA PRO A 152 14.42 -54.82 -23.36
C PRO A 152 14.39 -56.11 -24.20
N ALA A 153 14.59 -55.97 -25.51
CA ALA A 153 15.06 -57.05 -26.37
C ALA A 153 15.94 -56.47 -27.50
N ASP A 154 17.21 -56.83 -27.41
CA ASP A 154 18.14 -57.19 -28.49
C ASP A 154 18.56 -56.18 -29.57
N ALA A 155 19.80 -55.69 -29.37
CA ALA A 155 20.97 -55.74 -30.26
C ALA A 155 20.89 -55.43 -31.77
N ASN A 156 21.91 -54.64 -32.17
CA ASN A 156 22.48 -54.40 -33.50
C ASN A 156 21.66 -53.57 -34.50
N ASP A 157 22.20 -52.41 -34.91
CA ASP A 157 23.11 -52.37 -36.05
C ASP A 157 23.83 -51.01 -36.13
N SER A 158 25.00 -51.05 -36.74
CA SER A 158 25.96 -49.97 -36.95
C SER A 158 25.52 -49.05 -38.08
N SER A 159 25.91 -47.77 -38.05
CA SER A 159 26.67 -47.09 -39.12
C SER A 159 26.45 -45.56 -39.19
N SER A 160 27.60 -44.85 -39.11
CA SER A 160 28.08 -43.74 -39.96
C SER A 160 27.30 -42.44 -40.19
N GLY A 161 28.03 -41.32 -40.05
CA GLY A 161 27.84 -40.03 -40.74
C GLY A 161 27.75 -38.85 -39.77
N SER A 162 28.80 -38.05 -39.47
CA SER A 162 29.64 -37.12 -40.27
C SER A 162 28.97 -35.76 -40.62
N GLY A 163 29.68 -34.65 -40.30
CA GLY A 163 29.46 -33.25 -40.73
C GLY A 163 28.90 -32.33 -39.63
N SER A 164 29.65 -31.44 -38.97
CA SER A 164 30.26 -30.15 -39.41
C SER A 164 29.18 -29.07 -39.68
N ASP A 165 29.23 -27.78 -39.33
CA ASP A 165 30.27 -26.83 -38.92
C ASP A 165 29.68 -25.60 -38.17
N GLU A 166 30.60 -24.92 -37.49
CA GLU A 166 30.75 -23.56 -36.93
C GLU A 166 29.90 -22.31 -37.32
N LEU A 167 29.62 -21.52 -36.26
CA LEU A 167 29.88 -20.07 -35.96
C LEU A 167 29.12 -18.84 -36.56
N ARG A 168 28.90 -17.91 -35.59
CA ARG A 168 28.90 -16.41 -35.59
C ARG A 168 27.58 -15.69 -35.93
N ASN A 169 26.88 -15.04 -34.98
CA ASN A 169 27.16 -13.89 -34.09
C ASN A 169 27.00 -12.51 -34.75
N SER A 170 26.04 -11.73 -34.25
CA SER A 170 25.91 -10.25 -34.27
C SER A 170 24.73 -9.96 -33.33
N GLY A 171 24.80 -9.26 -32.19
CA GLY A 171 25.69 -8.19 -31.77
C GLY A 171 24.88 -6.90 -31.67
N ASP A 172 23.85 -6.86 -30.81
CA ASP A 172 23.08 -5.64 -30.55
C ASP A 172 23.19 -5.20 -29.09
N GLU A 173 23.47 -3.91 -28.96
CA GLU A 173 23.98 -3.17 -27.82
C GLU A 173 22.92 -3.00 -26.72
N ILE A 174 23.19 -3.56 -25.54
CA ILE A 174 22.33 -3.45 -24.35
C ILE A 174 22.56 -2.08 -23.71
N THR A 175 21.66 -1.13 -23.98
CA THR A 175 21.53 0.05 -23.13
C THR A 175 20.71 -0.34 -21.89
N PRO A 176 21.25 -0.22 -20.65
CA PRO A 176 20.51 -0.62 -19.46
C PRO A 176 19.33 0.34 -19.21
N PRO A 177 18.16 -0.16 -18.78
CA PRO A 177 17.04 0.69 -18.38
C PRO A 177 17.43 1.54 -17.15
N PRO A 178 16.81 2.72 -16.97
CA PRO A 178 17.11 3.59 -15.85
C PRO A 178 16.85 2.86 -14.52
N ARG A 179 17.90 2.77 -13.68
CA ARG A 179 17.82 2.25 -12.31
C ARG A 179 16.68 2.95 -11.57
N GLN A 180 15.67 2.20 -11.18
CA GLN A 180 14.69 2.65 -10.21
C GLN A 180 15.44 3.01 -8.91
N ARG A 181 15.14 4.20 -8.39
CA ARG A 181 15.79 4.72 -7.19
C ARG A 181 15.47 3.77 -6.02
N PRO A 182 16.47 3.35 -5.22
CA PRO A 182 16.20 2.56 -4.03
C PRO A 182 15.26 3.35 -3.11
N CYS A 183 14.20 2.69 -2.69
CA CYS A 183 13.29 3.13 -1.66
C CYS A 183 14.06 3.17 -0.33
N LEU A 184 14.72 4.29 -0.05
CA LEU A 184 15.38 4.50 1.23
C LEU A 184 14.29 4.62 2.30
N PRO A 185 14.36 3.86 3.41
CA PRO A 185 13.44 4.11 4.52
C PRO A 185 13.64 5.55 4.97
N ARG A 186 12.55 6.33 5.04
CA ARG A 186 12.56 7.58 5.80
C ARG A 186 12.84 7.19 7.25
N LEU A 187 14.10 7.26 7.68
CA LEU A 187 14.39 7.52 9.07
C LEU A 187 13.79 8.90 9.37
N GLY A 188 12.56 8.91 9.87
CA GLY A 188 11.99 10.12 10.44
C GLY A 188 12.93 10.66 11.51
N PRO A 189 13.02 11.99 11.68
CA PRO A 189 13.91 12.57 12.67
C PRO A 189 13.47 12.14 14.07
N VAL A 190 14.21 11.22 14.69
CA VAL A 190 14.14 10.91 16.14
C VAL A 190 14.47 12.16 16.99
N ILE A 191 14.87 13.26 16.34
CA ILE A 191 15.21 14.56 16.90
C ILE A 191 14.03 15.18 17.69
N GLY A 192 12.78 14.90 17.31
CA GLY A 192 11.60 15.42 18.02
C GLY A 192 11.43 14.84 19.43
N GLY A 193 11.67 13.54 19.60
CA GLY A 193 11.51 12.87 20.90
C GLY A 193 12.58 13.30 21.91
N ILE A 194 13.82 13.47 21.46
CA ILE A 194 14.94 13.89 22.31
C ILE A 194 14.73 15.32 22.81
N ALA A 195 14.27 16.24 21.95
CA ALA A 195 13.99 17.62 22.36
C ALA A 195 12.85 17.71 23.40
N VAL A 196 11.78 16.92 23.24
CA VAL A 196 10.67 16.87 24.20
C VAL A 196 11.11 16.28 25.54
N VAL A 197 11.90 15.20 25.53
CA VAL A 197 12.43 14.59 26.77
C VAL A 197 13.36 15.55 27.50
N LEU A 198 14.26 16.24 26.78
CA LEU A 198 15.14 17.25 27.38
C LEU A 198 14.35 18.44 27.97
N PHE A 199 13.28 18.88 27.30
CA PHE A 199 12.43 19.95 27.81
C PHE A 199 11.69 19.52 29.10
N LEU A 200 11.15 18.31 29.17
CA LEU A 200 10.49 17.78 30.37
C LEU A 200 11.44 17.64 31.56
N ILE A 201 12.68 17.20 31.30
CA ILE A 201 13.72 17.11 32.35
C ILE A 201 14.11 18.51 32.85
N ALA A 202 14.25 19.49 31.96
CA ALA A 202 14.54 20.87 32.34
C ALA A 202 13.40 21.52 33.16
N THR A 203 12.13 21.29 32.80
CA THR A 203 10.99 21.79 33.59
C THR A 203 10.89 21.08 34.95
N SER A 204 11.17 19.78 35.00
CA SER A 204 11.15 19.03 36.27
C SER A 204 12.24 19.51 37.23
N THR A 205 13.48 19.71 36.73
CA THR A 205 14.59 20.19 37.56
C THR A 205 14.38 21.62 38.04
N THR A 206 13.86 22.53 37.21
CA THR A 206 13.54 23.91 37.63
C THR A 206 12.45 23.93 38.70
N VAL A 207 11.37 23.15 38.54
CA VAL A 207 10.32 23.02 39.58
C VAL A 207 10.91 22.45 40.87
N THR A 208 11.74 21.41 40.80
CA THR A 208 12.34 20.79 41.99
C THR A 208 13.31 21.73 42.71
N LEU A 209 14.12 22.49 41.96
CA LEU A 209 15.01 23.51 42.50
C LEU A 209 14.22 24.69 43.10
N TRP A 210 13.12 25.08 42.48
CA TRP A 210 12.24 26.13 43.00
C TRP A 210 11.55 25.69 44.31
N TRP A 211 11.06 24.45 44.38
CA TRP A 211 10.53 23.86 45.63
C TRP A 211 11.61 23.74 46.71
N ARG A 212 12.83 23.33 46.36
CA ARG A 212 13.97 23.29 47.31
C ARG A 212 14.36 24.68 47.79
N PHE A 213 14.41 25.68 46.91
CA PHE A 213 14.70 27.07 47.29
C PHE A 213 13.59 27.66 48.17
N ARG A 214 12.32 27.39 47.84
CA ARG A 214 11.15 27.81 48.63
C ARG A 214 11.18 27.24 50.05
N TRP A 215 11.63 25.99 50.22
CA TRP A 215 11.74 25.36 51.54
C TRP A 215 12.97 25.82 52.33
N ASN A 216 14.05 26.20 51.64
CA ASN A 216 15.29 26.64 52.28
C ASN A 216 15.26 28.12 52.72
N CYS A 217 14.16 28.83 52.50
CA CYS A 217 13.94 30.21 52.93
C CYS A 217 13.12 30.35 54.22
N ASP A 218 12.74 29.26 54.89
CA ASP A 218 11.89 29.32 56.10
C ASP A 218 12.58 28.82 57.38
N CYS A 219 13.89 29.01 57.48
CA CYS A 219 14.65 28.84 58.72
C CYS A 219 15.69 29.97 58.85
N GLY A 220 15.24 31.15 59.24
CA GLY A 220 16.09 32.26 59.70
C GLY A 220 15.42 32.92 60.89
N ASP A 221 15.83 32.52 62.09
CA ASP A 221 15.40 33.11 63.36
C ASP A 221 16.24 34.37 63.68
N CYS A 222 15.70 35.19 64.60
CA CYS A 222 16.26 36.36 65.30
C CYS A 222 15.76 37.77 64.89
N ASP A 223 14.72 38.19 65.62
CA ASP A 223 14.71 39.35 66.55
C ASP A 223 14.80 40.79 65.99
N CYS A 224 13.67 41.51 66.10
CA CYS A 224 13.61 42.97 66.21
C CYS A 224 12.42 43.29 67.13
N GLY A 225 12.71 43.68 68.37
CA GLY A 225 11.72 44.17 69.33
C GLY A 225 11.15 45.55 69.00
N GLY A 226 10.08 45.91 69.72
CA GLY A 226 9.59 47.29 69.80
C GLY A 226 8.06 47.45 69.81
N ASP A 227 7.48 47.24 70.99
CA ASP A 227 6.45 48.04 71.66
C ASP A 227 5.00 48.23 71.12
N GLU A 228 4.10 48.06 72.10
CA GLU A 228 2.90 48.87 72.38
C GLU A 228 1.50 48.35 71.97
N GLU A 229 0.85 47.76 72.98
CA GLU A 229 -0.46 48.15 73.53
C GLU A 229 -1.79 47.56 72.99
N ALA A 230 -2.37 46.75 73.87
CA ALA A 230 -3.78 46.61 74.26
C ALA A 230 -4.90 46.57 73.20
N ALA A 231 -5.62 45.44 73.16
CA ALA A 231 -6.95 45.28 73.75
C ALA A 231 -7.71 44.08 73.14
N ALA A 232 -8.15 43.15 73.98
CA ALA A 232 -9.30 42.26 73.72
C ALA A 232 -10.58 42.94 74.28
N PRO A 233 -11.83 42.43 74.14
CA PRO A 233 -12.27 41.14 73.58
C PRO A 233 -13.62 41.21 72.78
N ARG A 234 -14.24 40.01 72.61
CA ARG A 234 -15.66 39.68 72.28
C ARG A 234 -16.00 39.46 70.79
N ALA A 235 -16.32 38.21 70.41
CA ALA A 235 -17.66 37.57 70.40
C ALA A 235 -18.48 38.09 69.19
N GLU A 236 -19.17 37.30 68.37
CA GLU A 236 -19.94 36.08 68.57
C GLU A 236 -20.37 35.57 67.17
N HIS A 237 -20.49 34.25 67.02
CA HIS A 237 -21.61 33.53 66.38
C HIS A 237 -22.13 33.79 64.94
N ALA A 238 -22.42 32.64 64.30
CA ALA A 238 -23.59 32.30 63.48
C ALA A 238 -23.58 32.53 61.95
N ALA A 239 -23.44 31.39 61.25
CA ALA A 239 -24.37 30.85 60.26
C ALA A 239 -25.10 31.79 59.30
N ARG A 240 -24.87 31.57 58.00
CA ARG A 240 -25.86 31.00 57.07
C ARG A 240 -25.18 30.48 55.81
#